data_AF-A0A7W4DB92-F1
#
_entry.id   AF-A0A7W4DB92-F1
#
_cell.length_a   1.000
_cell.length_b   1.000
_cell.length_c   1.000
_cell.angle_alpha   90.00
_cell.angle_beta   90.00
_cell.angle_gamma   90.00
#
_symmetry.space_group_name_H-M   'P 1'
#
loop_
_entity.id
_entity.type
_entity.pdbx_description
1 polymer ?
#
loop_
_entity_poly.entity_id
_entity_poly.type
_entity_poly.pdbx_seq_one_letter_code
_entity_poly.pdbx_strand_id
1 'polypeptide(L)'
;MYTLLDFKDKNLADYLNSALRRHGLDSYVLPSGLGPDGEEIFSISCLQSSELKQGRHLIYSSRYFLNDIAPEAASELREIRNQHAQGILKLLTSKPAIIASALAMTAAALGYIFDL
;
A
#
# COMPACT_ATOMS: atom_id res chain seq x y z
N MET A 1 3.93 15.10 -9.06
CA MET A 1 4.25 13.68 -9.32
C MET A 1 4.18 12.94 -7.99
N TYR A 2 3.50 11.80 -7.95
CA TYR A 2 3.20 11.07 -6.72
C TYR A 2 3.79 9.67 -6.78
N THR A 3 4.63 9.33 -5.82
CA THR A 3 5.19 7.98 -5.69
C THR A 3 4.12 6.97 -5.30
N LEU A 4 3.97 5.91 -6.09
CA LEU A 4 3.06 4.81 -5.85
C LEU A 4 3.74 3.70 -5.05
N LEU A 5 4.91 3.26 -5.51
CA LEU A 5 5.68 2.16 -4.91
C LEU A 5 7.15 2.24 -5.30
N ASP A 6 8.01 1.76 -4.41
CA ASP A 6 9.45 1.73 -4.57
C ASP A 6 9.95 0.28 -4.70
N PHE A 7 10.97 0.09 -5.52
CA PHE A 7 11.57 -1.22 -5.82
C PHE A 7 13.09 -1.11 -5.82
N LYS A 8 13.76 -2.17 -5.37
CA LYS A 8 15.20 -2.35 -5.54
C LYS A 8 15.55 -2.92 -6.92
N ASP A 9 14.67 -3.75 -7.47
CA ASP A 9 14.84 -4.32 -8.82
C ASP A 9 14.13 -3.45 -9.87
N LYS A 10 14.94 -2.87 -10.77
CA LYS A 10 14.45 -2.08 -11.89
C LYS A 10 13.55 -2.88 -12.83
N ASN A 11 13.90 -4.14 -13.12
CA ASN A 11 13.15 -4.94 -14.10
C ASN A 11 11.74 -5.24 -13.59
N LEU A 12 11.60 -5.53 -12.30
CA LEU A 12 10.31 -5.70 -11.65
C LEU A 12 9.50 -4.39 -11.67
N ALA A 13 10.13 -3.25 -11.40
CA ALA A 13 9.48 -1.95 -11.47
C ALA A 13 8.95 -1.65 -12.89
N ASP A 14 9.78 -1.86 -13.91
CA ASP A 14 9.43 -1.65 -15.33
C ASP A 14 8.31 -2.59 -15.79
N TYR A 15 8.37 -3.85 -15.36
CA TYR A 15 7.33 -4.83 -15.64
C TYR A 15 5.98 -4.44 -15.01
N LEU A 16 5.98 -4.13 -13.71
CA LEU A 16 4.77 -3.74 -12.99
C LEU A 16 4.21 -2.42 -13.51
N ASN A 17 5.08 -1.45 -13.85
CA ASN A 17 4.65 -0.22 -14.49
C ASN A 17 3.97 -0.49 -15.83
N SER A 18 4.56 -1.35 -16.66
CA SER A 18 3.96 -1.75 -17.93
C SER A 18 2.58 -2.40 -17.73
N ALA A 19 2.46 -3.28 -16.74
CA ALA A 19 1.18 -3.88 -16.39
C ALA A 19 0.16 -2.82 -15.94
N LEU A 20 0.52 -1.93 -15.01
CA LEU A 20 -0.34 -0.84 -14.54
C LEU A 20 -0.84 0.04 -15.69
N ARG A 21 0.03 0.36 -16.65
CA ARG A 21 -0.33 1.14 -17.84
C ARG A 21 -1.35 0.42 -18.74
N ARG A 22 -1.31 -0.91 -18.85
CA ARG A 22 -2.36 -1.69 -19.55
C ARG A 22 -3.73 -1.56 -18.89
N HIS A 23 -3.78 -1.28 -17.59
CA HIS A 23 -5.01 -1.02 -16.83
C HIS A 23 -5.38 0.47 -16.78
N GLY A 24 -4.77 1.29 -17.65
CA GLY A 24 -5.12 2.71 -17.85
C GLY A 24 -4.45 3.69 -16.89
N LEU A 25 -3.42 3.27 -16.15
CA LEU A 25 -2.63 4.18 -15.31
C LEU A 25 -1.60 4.93 -16.15
N ASP A 26 -1.50 6.26 -16.05
CA ASP A 26 -0.36 7.00 -16.60
C ASP A 26 0.76 7.09 -15.56
N SER A 27 1.66 6.10 -15.60
CA SER A 27 2.74 5.97 -14.63
C SER A 27 4.11 5.69 -15.28
N TYR A 28 5.16 6.09 -14.54
CA TYR A 28 6.54 6.10 -14.99
C TYR A 28 7.46 5.51 -13.93
N VAL A 29 8.49 4.78 -14.35
CA VAL A 29 9.58 4.35 -13.47
C VAL A 29 10.67 5.40 -13.50
N LEU A 30 11.07 5.85 -12.32
CA LEU A 30 12.11 6.87 -12.16
C LEU A 30 13.09 6.44 -11.05
N PRO A 31 14.39 6.70 -11.20
CA PRO A 31 15.33 6.52 -10.10
C PRO A 31 15.00 7.55 -9.01
N SER A 32 14.77 7.07 -7.78
CA SER A 32 14.43 7.91 -6.62
C SER A 32 15.61 8.16 -5.68
N GLY A 33 16.79 7.66 -6.04
CA GLY A 33 18.04 7.82 -5.29
C GLY A 33 18.59 6.49 -4.80
N LEU A 34 19.46 6.56 -3.79
CA LEU A 34 20.09 5.38 -3.18
C LEU A 34 19.38 5.03 -1.88
N GLY A 35 19.17 3.74 -1.65
CA GLY A 35 18.71 3.19 -0.39
C GLY A 35 19.79 3.20 0.70
N PRO A 36 19.45 2.74 1.92
CA PRO A 36 20.38 2.68 3.05
C PRO A 36 21.62 1.83 2.78
N ASP A 37 21.46 0.85 1.89
CA ASP A 37 22.50 -0.11 1.51
C ASP A 37 23.39 0.41 0.36
N GLY A 38 23.13 1.62 -0.13
CA GLY A 38 23.82 2.22 -1.28
C GLY A 38 23.32 1.73 -2.64
N GLU A 39 22.34 0.83 -2.68
CA GLU A 39 21.69 0.35 -3.91
C GLU A 39 20.68 1.38 -4.46
N GLU A 40 20.54 1.46 -5.77
CA GLU A 40 19.58 2.34 -6.42
C GLU A 40 18.13 1.88 -6.18
N ILE A 41 17.25 2.84 -5.90
CA ILE A 41 15.82 2.62 -5.72
C ILE A 41 15.07 3.19 -6.94
N PHE A 42 14.17 2.39 -7.48
CA PHE A 42 13.30 2.74 -8.59
C PHE A 42 11.87 2.90 -8.12
N SER A 43 11.27 4.05 -8.42
CA SER A 43 9.92 4.39 -7.99
C SER A 43 8.96 4.43 -9.17
N ILE A 44 7.86 3.69 -9.05
CA ILE A 44 6.70 3.88 -9.92
C ILE A 44 5.98 5.14 -9.46
N SER A 45 5.85 6.11 -10.36
CA SER A 45 5.31 7.44 -10.09
C SER A 45 4.13 7.76 -10.99
N CYS A 46 3.05 8.29 -10.41
CA CYS A 46 1.87 8.77 -11.12
C CYS A 46 1.92 10.29 -11.28
N LEU A 47 1.32 10.83 -12.34
CA LEU A 47 1.29 12.28 -12.54
C LEU A 47 0.23 12.93 -11.64
N GLN A 48 -0.92 12.27 -11.49
CA GLN A 48 -2.08 12.79 -10.76
C GLN A 48 -2.39 11.99 -9.49
N SER A 49 -3.10 12.63 -8.55
CA SER A 49 -3.54 11.98 -7.30
C SER A 49 -4.68 10.98 -7.53
N SER A 50 -5.51 11.20 -8.56
CA SER A 50 -6.54 10.26 -9.03
C SER A 50 -5.92 8.93 -9.47
N GLU A 51 -4.86 9.01 -10.27
CA GLU A 51 -4.08 7.86 -10.74
C GLU A 51 -3.38 7.15 -9.59
N LEU A 52 -2.81 7.90 -8.64
CA LEU A 52 -2.24 7.30 -7.44
C LEU A 52 -3.27 6.46 -6.68
N LYS A 53 -4.52 6.95 -6.55
CA LYS A 53 -5.59 6.21 -5.88
C LYS A 53 -5.97 4.94 -6.65
N GLN A 54 -6.09 5.03 -7.97
CA GLN A 54 -6.36 3.87 -8.82
C GLN A 54 -5.22 2.85 -8.76
N GLY A 55 -3.96 3.31 -8.83
CA GLY A 55 -2.77 2.47 -8.73
C GLY A 55 -2.73 1.74 -7.39
N ARG A 56 -3.02 2.43 -6.28
CA ARG A 56 -3.13 1.79 -4.95
C ARG A 56 -4.21 0.73 -4.92
N HIS A 57 -5.37 0.98 -5.55
CA HIS A 57 -6.42 -0.03 -5.62
C HIS A 57 -5.97 -1.28 -6.41
N LEU A 58 -5.30 -1.09 -7.56
CA LEU A 58 -4.74 -2.20 -8.35
C LEU A 58 -3.71 -2.98 -7.55
N ILE A 59 -2.76 -2.28 -6.92
CA ILE A 59 -1.65 -2.88 -6.18
C ILE A 59 -2.12 -3.60 -4.93
N TYR A 60 -3.00 -3.00 -4.11
CA TYR A 60 -3.30 -3.52 -2.77
C TYR A 60 -4.59 -4.34 -2.68
N SER A 61 -5.53 -4.20 -3.63
CA SER A 61 -6.87 -4.76 -3.48
C SER A 61 -7.35 -5.58 -4.68
N SER A 62 -6.94 -5.23 -5.90
CA SER A 62 -7.45 -5.89 -7.11
C SER A 62 -6.92 -7.32 -7.24
N ARG A 63 -7.82 -8.30 -7.18
CA ARG A 63 -7.51 -9.70 -7.53
C ARG A 63 -7.34 -9.89 -9.03
N TYR A 64 -8.10 -9.13 -9.82
CA TYR A 64 -8.01 -9.15 -11.28
C TYR A 64 -6.60 -8.76 -11.75
N PHE A 65 -6.05 -7.67 -11.20
CA PHE A 65 -4.68 -7.24 -11.51
C PHE A 65 -3.64 -8.30 -11.14
N LEU A 66 -3.80 -8.93 -9.96
CA LEU A 66 -2.89 -9.97 -9.50
C LEU A 66 -2.89 -11.21 -10.41
N ASN A 67 -4.02 -11.51 -11.04
CA ASN A 67 -4.17 -12.64 -11.96
C ASN A 67 -3.71 -12.32 -13.40
N ASP A 68 -3.57 -11.04 -13.75
CA ASP A 68 -3.13 -10.57 -15.08
C ASP A 68 -1.59 -10.49 -15.22
N ILE A 69 -0.87 -10.51 -14.11
CA ILE A 69 0.59 -10.40 -14.08
C ILE A 69 1.27 -11.77 -13.94
N ALA A 70 2.55 -11.82 -14.30
CA ALA A 70 3.37 -13.02 -14.23
C ALA A 70 3.42 -13.58 -12.79
N PRO A 71 3.49 -14.91 -12.60
CA PRO A 71 3.49 -15.54 -11.29
C PRO A 71 4.56 -14.99 -10.34
N GLU A 72 5.74 -14.67 -10.87
CA GLU A 72 6.87 -14.13 -10.12
C GLU A 72 6.53 -12.74 -9.57
N ALA A 73 6.06 -11.84 -10.44
CA ALA A 73 5.62 -10.51 -10.04
C ALA A 73 4.40 -10.56 -9.10
N ALA A 74 3.50 -11.52 -9.30
CA ALA A 74 2.35 -11.74 -8.42
C ALA A 74 2.78 -12.18 -7.02
N SER A 75 3.85 -12.97 -6.90
CA SER A 75 4.40 -13.38 -5.60
C SER A 75 4.89 -12.16 -4.82
N GLU A 76 5.73 -11.34 -5.44
CA GLU A 76 6.23 -10.07 -4.87
C GLU A 76 5.09 -9.15 -4.44
N LEU A 77 4.07 -8.99 -5.30
CA LEU A 77 2.91 -8.16 -4.98
C LEU A 77 2.11 -8.69 -3.77
N ARG A 78 2.03 -10.02 -3.60
CA ARG A 78 1.38 -10.61 -2.42
C ARG A 78 2.17 -10.31 -1.16
N GLU A 79 3.50 -10.35 -1.21
CA GLU A 79 4.33 -9.99 -0.07
C GLU A 79 4.15 -8.53 0.32
N ILE A 80 4.16 -7.62 -0.66
CA ILE A 80 3.88 -6.19 -0.46
C ILE A 80 2.49 -5.98 0.18
N ARG A 81 1.46 -6.69 -0.31
CA ARG A 81 0.10 -6.64 0.27
C ARG A 81 0.08 -7.12 1.71
N ASN A 82 0.76 -8.22 2.01
CA ASN A 82 0.80 -8.81 3.34
C ASN A 82 1.49 -7.87 4.33
N GLN A 83 2.63 -7.29 3.96
CA GLN A 83 3.33 -6.30 4.77
C GLN A 83 2.46 -5.07 5.05
N HIS A 84 1.76 -4.57 4.02
CA HIS A 84 0.83 -3.45 4.17
C HIS A 84 -0.32 -3.77 5.14
N ALA A 85 -0.96 -4.93 4.98
CA ALA A 85 -2.02 -5.38 5.86
C ALA A 85 -1.54 -5.56 7.30
N GLN A 86 -0.37 -6.16 7.51
CA GLN A 86 0.25 -6.30 8.82
C GLN A 86 0.57 -4.95 9.47
N GLY A 87 1.03 -3.97 8.68
CA GLY A 87 1.26 -2.61 9.16
C GLY A 87 -0.02 -1.95 9.68
N ILE A 88 -1.12 -2.08 8.93
CA ILE A 88 -2.44 -1.58 9.35
C ILE A 88 -2.92 -2.30 10.61
N LEU A 89 -2.82 -3.64 10.63
CA LEU A 89 -3.19 -4.44 11.79
C LEU A 89 -2.41 -4.02 13.03
N LYS A 90 -1.09 -3.88 12.93
CA LYS A 90 -0.23 -3.45 14.03
C LYS A 90 -0.60 -2.07 14.56
N LEU A 91 -1.06 -1.17 13.68
CA LEU A 91 -1.51 0.17 14.05
C LEU A 91 -2.85 0.11 14.80
N LEU A 92 -3.80 -0.69 14.32
CA LEU A 92 -5.09 -0.92 14.98
C LEU A 92 -4.97 -1.67 16.31
N THR A 93 -4.02 -2.60 16.42
CA THR A 93 -3.75 -3.36 17.65
C THR A 93 -2.66 -2.73 18.51
N SER A 94 -2.32 -1.47 18.25
CA SER A 94 -1.30 -0.76 19.04
C SER A 94 -1.82 -0.50 20.47
N LYS A 95 -0.91 -0.49 21.45
CA LYS A 95 -1.25 -0.14 22.85
C LYS A 95 -2.12 1.12 22.99
N PRO A 96 -1.80 2.26 22.33
CA PRO A 96 -2.66 3.44 22.40
C PRO A 96 -4.05 3.23 21.79
N ALA A 97 -4.16 2.49 20.68
CA ALA A 97 -5.46 2.19 20.06
C ALA A 97 -6.34 1.32 20.97
N ILE A 98 -5.75 0.35 21.67
CA ILE A 98 -6.45 -0.49 22.64
C ILE A 98 -6.92 0.35 23.83
N ILE A 99 -6.06 1.23 24.38
CA ILE A 99 -6.41 2.10 25.49
C ILE A 99 -7.56 3.05 25.11
N ALA A 100 -7.48 3.68 23.94
CA ALA A 100 -8.53 4.58 23.45
C ALA A 100 -9.86 3.84 23.27
N SER A 101 -9.83 2.62 22.70
CA SER A 101 -11.02 1.78 22.53
C SER A 101 -11.62 1.36 23.87
N ALA A 102 -10.79 1.00 24.85
CA ALA A 102 -11.24 0.65 26.20
C ALA A 102 -11.87 1.84 26.94
N LEU A 103 -11.30 3.04 26.79
CA LEU A 103 -11.87 4.27 27.34
C LEU A 103 -13.21 4.62 26.69
N ALA A 104 -13.31 4.51 25.37
CA ALA A 104 -14.56 4.76 24.63
C ALA A 104 -15.67 3.79 25.05
N MET A 105 -15.36 2.49 25.20
CA MET A 105 -16.33 1.51 25.70
C MET A 105 -16.76 1.82 27.15
N THR A 106 -15.82 2.19 28.01
CA THR A 106 -16.14 2.59 29.40
C THR A 106 -17.04 3.81 29.42
N ALA A 107 -16.74 4.84 28.62
CA ALA A 107 -17.57 6.04 28.52
C ALA A 107 -18.98 5.73 27.98
N ALA A 108 -19.09 4.89 26.95
CA ALA A 108 -20.39 4.47 26.40
C ALA A 108 -21.21 3.64 27.41
N ALA A 109 -20.56 2.74 28.15
CA ALA A 109 -21.22 1.94 29.19
C ALA A 109 -21.70 2.84 30.35
N LEU A 110 -20.90 3.81 30.77
CA LEU A 110 -21.29 4.77 31.80
C LEU A 110 -22.44 5.66 31.30
N GLY A 111 -22.39 6.18 30.07
CA GLY A 111 -23.48 6.96 29.48
C GLY A 111 -24.79 6.17 29.42
N TYR A 112 -24.73 4.89 29.03
CA TYR A 112 -25.90 4.01 29.03
C TYR A 112 -26.45 3.72 30.43
N ILE A 113 -25.58 3.47 31.42
CA ILE A 113 -26.00 3.17 32.80
C ILE A 113 -26.57 4.39 33.51
N PHE A 114 -26.03 5.58 33.23
CA PHE A 114 -26.44 6.83 33.86
C PHE A 114 -27.48 7.62 33.06
N ASP A 115 -28.00 7.06 31.95
CA ASP A 115 -29.02 7.64 31.08
C ASP A 115 -28.70 9.09 30.65
N LEU A 116 -27.44 9.29 30.25
CA LEU A 116 -26.81 10.58 29.94
C LEU A 116 -26.83 10.87 28.44
#